data_AF-A0A9E2Q797-F1
#
_entry.id   AF-A0A9E2Q797-F1
#
_cell.length_a   1.000
_cell.length_b   1.000
_cell.length_c   1.000
_cell.angle_alpha   90.00
_cell.angle_beta   90.00
_cell.angle_gamma   90.00
#
_symmetry.space_group_name_H-M   'P 1'
#
loop_
_entity.id
_entity.type
_entity.pdbx_description
1 polymer ?
#
loop_
_entity_poly.entity_id
_entity_poly.type
_entity_poly.pdbx_seq_one_letter_code
_entity_poly.pdbx_strand_id
1 'polypeptide(L)'
;AVLEPFLVVLLYFLGTVLFVKTMIRERGDRSYLRGSIGFHAAAIIPAGLISWPLAILFGWFAVRAAWLPRYAMTPKTVGLVEIGNCVALVGAIALLAI
;
A
#
# COMPACT_ATOMS: atom_id res chain seq x y z
N ALA A 1 8.51 -21.21 -6.94
CA ALA A 1 8.33 -19.79 -7.26
C ALA A 1 7.32 -19.18 -6.29
N VAL A 2 7.72 -18.92 -5.05
CA VAL A 2 6.86 -18.28 -4.03
C VAL A 2 7.42 -16.93 -3.57
N LEU A 3 8.62 -16.59 -4.04
CA LEU A 3 9.36 -15.41 -3.62
C LEU A 3 8.69 -14.13 -4.14
N GLU A 4 8.26 -14.10 -5.40
CA GLU A 4 7.58 -12.95 -5.99
C GLU A 4 6.27 -12.60 -5.27
N PRO A 5 5.30 -13.52 -5.09
CA PRO A 5 4.07 -13.21 -4.39
C PRO A 5 4.33 -12.91 -2.91
N PHE A 6 5.30 -13.58 -2.29
CA PHE A 6 5.75 -13.25 -0.94
C PHE A 6 6.24 -11.80 -0.82
N LEU A 7 7.11 -11.36 -1.75
CA LEU A 7 7.64 -9.99 -1.76
C LEU A 7 6.53 -8.96 -2.00
N VAL A 8 5.62 -9.22 -2.94
CA VAL A 8 4.48 -8.34 -3.23
C VAL A 8 3.59 -8.17 -2.00
N VAL A 9 3.26 -9.29 -1.33
CA VAL A 9 2.44 -9.29 -0.12
C VAL A 9 3.17 -8.61 1.05
N LEU A 10 4.47 -8.87 1.22
CA LEU A 10 5.30 -8.24 2.25
C LEU A 10 5.33 -6.72 2.10
N LEU A 11 5.61 -6.24 0.89
CA LEU A 11 5.65 -4.81 0.59
C LEU A 11 4.28 -4.16 0.86
N TYR A 12 3.20 -4.81 0.43
CA TYR A 12 1.84 -4.32 0.68
C TYR A 12 1.54 -4.20 2.18
N PHE A 13 1.68 -5.29 2.94
CA PHE A 13 1.32 -5.27 4.36
C PHE A 13 2.20 -4.33 5.19
N LEU A 14 3.50 -4.28 4.91
CA LEU A 14 4.40 -3.33 5.58
C LEU A 14 4.00 -1.87 5.28
N GLY A 15 3.66 -1.56 4.03
CA GLY A 15 3.13 -0.26 3.64
C GLY A 15 1.81 0.06 4.32
N THR A 16 0.87 -0.89 4.35
CA THR A 16 -0.42 -0.75 5.03
C THR A 16 -0.25 -0.49 6.53
N VAL A 17 0.71 -1.12 7.22
CA VAL A 17 0.98 -0.81 8.64
C VAL A 17 1.37 0.67 8.81
N LEU A 18 2.29 1.19 7.99
CA LEU A 18 2.70 2.59 8.04
C LEU A 18 1.53 3.54 7.70
N PHE A 19 0.74 3.19 6.69
CA PHE A 19 -0.42 3.95 6.26
C PHE A 19 -1.51 4.00 7.35
N VAL A 20 -1.90 2.85 7.90
CA VAL A 20 -2.94 2.77 8.92
C VAL A 20 -2.50 3.48 10.20
N LYS A 21 -1.23 3.35 10.61
CA LYS A 21 -0.68 4.15 11.72
C LYS A 21 -0.81 5.64 11.45
N THR A 22 -0.41 6.10 10.25
CA THR A 22 -0.57 7.51 9.83
C THR A 22 -2.03 7.98 9.89
N MET A 23 -2.98 7.13 9.51
CA MET A 23 -4.39 7.47 9.48
C MET A 23 -5.04 7.50 10.87
N ILE A 24 -4.65 6.61 11.79
CA ILE A 24 -5.38 6.37 13.04
C ILE A 24 -4.57 6.77 14.26
N ARG A 25 -3.42 6.12 14.51
CA ARG A 25 -2.67 6.25 15.77
C ARG A 25 -1.75 7.46 15.80
N GLU A 26 -1.12 7.76 14.67
CA GLU A 26 -0.06 8.76 14.48
C GLU A 26 -0.57 9.91 13.60
N ARG A 27 -1.87 10.22 13.71
CA ARG A 27 -2.53 11.22 12.88
C ARG A 27 -1.95 12.61 13.15
N GLY A 28 -1.56 13.30 12.08
CA GLY A 28 -0.96 14.64 12.15
C GLY A 28 0.55 14.63 12.36
N ASP A 29 1.15 13.47 12.65
CA ASP A 29 2.61 13.34 12.73
C ASP A 29 3.22 13.38 11.32
N ARG A 30 4.04 14.40 11.07
CA ARG A 30 4.69 14.64 9.77
C ARG A 30 5.77 13.61 9.46
N SER A 31 6.44 13.07 10.47
CA SER A 31 7.47 12.04 10.32
C SER A 31 6.83 10.73 9.88
N TYR A 32 5.72 10.32 10.50
CA TYR A 32 4.95 9.16 10.08
C TYR A 32 4.37 9.32 8.68
N LEU A 33 3.81 10.49 8.36
CA LEU A 33 3.30 10.77 7.02
C LEU A 33 4.39 10.65 5.95
N ARG A 34 5.54 11.29 6.16
CA ARG A 34 6.67 11.24 5.22
C ARG A 34 7.23 9.82 5.09
N GLY A 35 7.35 9.10 6.21
CA GLY A 35 7.80 7.71 6.21
C GLY A 35 6.86 6.78 5.44
N SER A 36 5.55 6.92 5.65
CA SER A 36 4.53 6.18 4.90
C SER A 36 4.60 6.47 3.40
N ILE A 37 4.61 7.75 3.00
CA ILE A 37 4.70 8.13 1.57
C ILE A 37 6.01 7.61 0.96
N GLY A 38 7.14 7.80 1.64
CA GLY A 38 8.46 7.38 1.15
C GLY A 38 8.55 5.87 0.95
N PHE A 39 8.02 5.09 1.89
CA PHE A 39 7.98 3.63 1.75
C PHE A 39 7.13 3.19 0.54
N HIS A 40 5.92 3.74 0.38
CA HIS A 40 5.06 3.37 -0.75
C HIS A 40 5.65 3.78 -2.09
N ALA A 41 6.27 4.96 -2.17
CA ALA A 41 6.96 5.40 -3.39
C ALA A 41 8.13 4.48 -3.73
N ALA A 42 8.94 4.08 -2.74
CA ALA A 42 10.06 3.16 -2.94
C ALA A 42 9.57 1.75 -3.37
N ALA A 43 8.44 1.29 -2.84
CA ALA A 43 7.88 -0.03 -3.16
C ALA A 43 7.41 -0.19 -4.62
N ILE A 44 7.20 0.92 -5.35
CA ILE A 44 6.86 0.89 -6.79
C ILE A 44 7.96 0.19 -7.60
N ILE A 45 9.23 0.44 -7.25
CA ILE A 45 10.38 -0.07 -8.00
C ILE A 45 10.45 -1.61 -7.96
N PRO A 46 10.58 -2.28 -6.79
CA PRO A 46 10.64 -3.73 -6.76
C PRO A 46 9.36 -4.38 -7.29
N ALA A 47 8.18 -3.77 -7.08
CA ALA A 47 6.94 -4.26 -7.68
C ALA A 47 6.96 -4.21 -9.22
N GLY A 48 7.44 -3.11 -9.79
CA GLY A 48 7.56 -2.94 -11.24
C GLY A 48 8.61 -3.83 -11.89
N LEU A 49 9.67 -4.19 -11.16
CA LEU A 49 10.66 -5.17 -11.61
C LEU A 49 10.09 -6.59 -11.70
N ILE A 50 9.10 -6.93 -10.85
CA ILE A 50 8.36 -8.19 -10.96
C ILE A 50 7.38 -8.13 -12.14
N SER A 51 6.58 -7.05 -12.23
CA SER A 51 5.66 -6.85 -13.36
C SER A 51 5.19 -5.40 -13.46
N TRP A 52 5.17 -4.84 -14.67
CA TRP A 52 4.76 -3.44 -14.87
C TRP A 52 3.33 -3.10 -14.38
N PRO A 53 2.31 -3.99 -14.41
CA PRO A 53 1.00 -3.70 -13.84
C PRO A 53 1.04 -3.58 -12.31
N LEU A 54 1.97 -4.26 -11.63
CA LEU A 54 2.17 -4.07 -10.19
C LEU A 54 2.74 -2.68 -9.90
N ALA A 55 3.57 -2.10 -10.77
CA ALA A 55 4.01 -0.71 -10.60
C ALA A 55 2.82 0.25 -10.56
N ILE A 56 1.80 0.02 -11.38
CA ILE A 56 0.57 0.82 -11.39
C ILE A 56 -0.20 0.66 -10.07
N LEU A 57 -0.38 -0.58 -9.62
CA LEU A 57 -1.09 -0.85 -8.36
C LEU A 57 -0.36 -0.27 -7.15
N PHE A 58 0.97 -0.41 -7.09
CA PHE A 58 1.77 0.20 -6.03
C PHE A 58 1.82 1.73 -6.14
N GLY A 59 1.77 2.28 -7.36
CA GLY A 59 1.57 3.70 -7.60
C GLY A 59 0.25 4.20 -7.01
N TRP A 60 -0.83 3.44 -7.18
CA TRP A 60 -2.12 3.72 -6.52
C TRP A 60 -1.99 3.72 -4.99
N PHE A 61 -1.29 2.73 -4.40
CA PHE A 61 -1.08 2.70 -2.95
C PHE A 61 -0.27 3.92 -2.45
N ALA A 62 0.68 4.42 -3.24
CA ALA A 62 1.42 5.64 -2.94
C ALA A 62 0.53 6.90 -3.01
N VAL A 63 -0.30 7.03 -4.06
CA VAL A 63 -1.28 8.12 -4.18
C VAL A 63 -2.23 8.12 -2.98
N ARG A 64 -2.78 6.96 -2.64
CA ARG A 64 -3.62 6.75 -1.45
C ARG A 64 -2.90 7.19 -0.17
N ALA A 65 -1.65 6.77 0.02
CA ALA A 65 -0.86 7.10 1.21
C ALA A 65 -0.59 8.62 1.35
N ALA A 66 -0.51 9.37 0.25
CA ALA A 66 -0.29 10.80 0.26
C ALA A 66 -1.60 11.63 0.34
N TRP A 67 -2.69 11.10 -0.19
CA TRP A 67 -3.95 11.84 -0.31
C TRP A 67 -4.90 11.57 0.86
N LEU A 68 -5.12 10.31 1.23
CA LEU A 68 -6.12 9.98 2.26
C LEU A 68 -5.86 10.60 3.65
N PRO A 69 -4.61 10.80 4.12
CA PRO A 69 -4.36 11.46 5.41
C PRO A 69 -4.88 12.89 5.52
N ARG A 70 -5.26 13.53 4.40
CA ARG A 70 -5.91 14.85 4.39
C ARG A 70 -7.36 14.79 4.91
N TYR A 71 -7.94 13.59 4.98
CA TYR A 71 -9.30 13.36 5.44
C TYR A 71 -9.30 12.69 6.82
N ALA A 72 -10.09 13.21 7.75
CA ALA A 72 -10.26 12.66 9.10
C ALA A 72 -11.14 11.38 9.10
N MET A 73 -10.73 10.35 8.36
CA MET A 73 -11.51 9.11 8.20
C MET A 73 -11.60 8.31 9.50
N THR A 74 -12.70 7.57 9.69
CA THR A 74 -12.85 6.66 10.83
C THR A 74 -12.02 5.38 10.61
N PRO A 75 -11.60 4.67 11.68
CA PRO A 75 -10.94 3.37 11.56
C PRO A 75 -11.69 2.36 10.69
N LYS A 76 -13.03 2.32 10.80
CA LYS A 76 -13.89 1.45 9.98
C LYS A 76 -13.76 1.78 8.48
N THR A 77 -13.81 3.07 8.13
CA THR A 77 -13.69 3.52 6.73
C THR A 77 -12.30 3.19 6.17
N VAL A 78 -11.24 3.43 6.95
CA VAL A 78 -9.87 3.08 6.55
C VAL A 78 -9.75 1.57 6.34
N GLY A 79 -10.30 0.75 7.25
CA GLY A 79 -10.31 -0.70 7.12
C GLY A 79 -11.02 -1.19 5.86
N LEU A 80 -12.17 -0.62 5.50
CA LEU A 80 -12.88 -0.99 4.27
C LEU A 80 -12.07 -0.64 2.99
N VAL A 81 -11.38 0.49 2.99
CA VAL A 81 -10.48 0.86 1.88
C VAL A 81 -9.33 -0.16 1.77
N GLU A 82 -8.74 -0.57 2.90
CA GLU A 82 -7.67 -1.58 2.89
C GLU A 82 -8.15 -2.97 2.48
N ILE A 83 -9.40 -3.34 2.79
CA ILE A 83 -9.99 -4.60 2.29
C ILE A 83 -10.08 -4.54 0.75
N GLY A 84 -10.58 -3.43 0.20
CA GLY A 84 -10.65 -3.24 -1.26
C GLY A 84 -9.26 -3.32 -1.93
N ASN A 85 -8.26 -2.67 -1.36
CA ASN A 85 -6.88 -2.72 -1.85
C ASN A 85 -6.27 -4.13 -1.73
N CYS A 86 -6.59 -4.87 -0.67
CA CYS A 86 -6.13 -6.25 -0.47
C CYS A 86 -6.73 -7.18 -1.53
N VAL A 87 -8.03 -7.05 -1.82
CA VAL A 87 -8.70 -7.80 -2.90
C VAL A 87 -8.07 -7.47 -4.26
N ALA A 88 -7.80 -6.18 -4.53
CA ALA A 88 -7.13 -5.77 -5.76
C ALA A 88 -5.72 -6.38 -5.90
N LEU A 89 -4.95 -6.44 -4.81
CA LEU A 89 -3.63 -7.07 -4.79
C LEU A 89 -3.71 -8.57 -5.07
N VAL A 90 -4.59 -9.30 -4.36
CA VAL A 90 -4.78 -10.74 -4.57
C VAL A 90 -5.24 -11.02 -6.00
N GLY A 91 -6.16 -10.20 -6.52
CA GLY A 91 -6.59 -10.28 -7.92
C GLY A 91 -5.44 -10.06 -8.90
N ALA A 92 -4.58 -9.07 -8.66
CA ALA A 92 -3.41 -8.82 -9.49
C ALA A 92 -2.41 -9.98 -9.48
N ILE A 93 -2.11 -10.54 -8.30
CA ILE A 93 -1.24 -11.72 -8.17
C ILE A 93 -1.82 -12.89 -8.97
N ALA A 94 -3.11 -13.18 -8.79
CA ALA A 94 -3.79 -14.28 -9.48
C ALA A 94 -3.80 -14.09 -11.02
N LEU A 95 -4.04 -12.86 -11.50
CA LEU A 95 -4.08 -12.54 -12.93
C LEU A 95 -2.70 -12.57 -13.59
N LEU A 96 -1.65 -12.21 -12.86
CA LEU A 96 -0.28 -12.22 -13.36
C LEU A 96 0.39 -13.60 -13.24
N ALA A 97 -0.26 -14.55 -12.56
CA ALA A 97 0.23 -15.91 -12.32
C ALA A 97 1.63 -15.96 -11.69
N ILE A 98 1.88 -15.04 -10.75
CA ILE A 98 3.12 -14.96 -9.96
C ILE A 98 2.94 -15.53 -8.56
#